data_AF-A0A2E1JLQ4-F1
#
_entry.id   AF-A0A2E1JLQ4-F1
#
_cell.length_a   1.000
_cell.length_b   1.000
_cell.length_c   1.000
_cell.angle_alpha   90.00
_cell.angle_beta   90.00
_cell.angle_gamma   90.00
#
_symmetry.space_group_name_H-M   'P 1'
#
loop_
_entity.id
_entity.type
_entity.pdbx_description
1 polymer ?
#
loop_
_entity_poly.entity_id
_entity_poly.type
_entity_poly.pdbx_seq_one_letter_code
_entity_poly.pdbx_strand_id
1 'polypeptide(L)' 'MNNVIQLNITNSIIESLEQSVDKSSTKKTLAFKYFNNSIDDLDSYLKNLNVSDFESNVYQEPVKQLEFSF' A
#
# COMPACT_ATOMS: atom_id res chain seq x y z
N MET A 1 -14.50 5.72 -11.45
CA MET A 1 -13.08 5.43 -11.76
C MET A 1 -12.09 5.98 -10.71
N ASN A 2 -12.53 6.49 -9.55
CA ASN A 2 -11.61 7.02 -8.53
C ASN A 2 -11.06 5.95 -7.57
N ASN A 3 -11.82 4.88 -7.34
CA ASN A 3 -11.47 3.85 -6.35
C ASN A 3 -10.23 3.03 -6.76
N VAL A 4 -10.01 2.81 -8.06
CA VAL A 4 -8.88 2.01 -8.57
C VAL A 4 -7.55 2.74 -8.36
N ILE A 5 -7.55 4.07 -8.54
CA ILE A 5 -6.37 4.92 -8.34
C ILE A 5 -6.00 4.92 -6.85
N GLN A 6 -7.00 5.05 -5.97
CA GLN A 6 -6.79 5.01 -4.53
C GLN A 6 -6.23 3.66 -4.07
N LEU A 7 -6.76 2.54 -4.60
CA LEU A 7 -6.28 1.19 -4.26
C LEU A 7 -4.81 0.96 -4.67
N ASN A 8 -4.41 1.44 -5.85
CA ASN A 8 -3.04 1.29 -6.33
C ASN A 8 -2.04 2.10 -5.50
N ILE A 9 -2.44 3.29 -5.04
CA ILE A 9 -1.60 4.12 -4.16
C ILE A 9 -1.45 3.46 -2.79
N THR A 10 -2.53 2.90 -2.24
CA THR A 10 -2.52 2.13 -0.99
C THR A 10 -1.52 0.99 -1.04
N ASN A 11 -1.61 0.13 -2.06
CA ASN A 11 -0.70 -1.02 -2.21
C ASN A 11 0.76 -0.57 -2.35
N SER A 12 1.03 0.50 -3.10
CA SER A 12 2.38 1.03 -3.26
C SER A 12 2.99 1.57 -1.97
N ILE A 13 2.19 2.25 -1.12
CA ILE A 13 2.61 2.76 0.19
C ILE A 13 2.98 1.61 1.13
N ILE A 14 2.14 0.57 1.19
CA ILE A 14 2.35 -0.60 2.06
C ILE A 14 3.57 -1.40 1.59
N GLU A 15 3.64 -1.72 0.30
CA GLU A 15 4.75 -2.48 -0.28
C GLU A 15 6.09 -1.78 -0.05
N SER A 16 6.12 -0.45 -0.24
CA SER A 16 7.32 0.35 0.04
C SER A 16 7.74 0.28 1.51
N LEU A 17 6.78 0.28 2.44
CA LEU A 17 7.06 0.18 3.87
C LEU A 17 7.58 -1.20 4.28
N GLU A 18 6.97 -2.26 3.76
CA GLU A 18 7.34 -3.65 4.03
C GLU A 18 8.70 -4.02 3.43
N GLN A 19 8.98 -3.57 2.20
CA GLN A 19 10.25 -3.85 1.52
C GLN A 19 11.41 -2.98 2.02
N SER A 20 11.14 -1.88 2.73
CA SER A 20 12.21 -0.98 3.17
C SER A 20 12.95 -1.48 4.42
N VAL A 21 14.28 -1.40 4.37
CA VAL A 21 15.15 -1.67 5.52
C VAL A 21 15.05 -0.54 6.55
N ASP A 22 15.02 0.72 6.10
CA ASP A 22 14.85 1.89 6.96
C ASP A 22 13.43 2.45 6.86
N LYS A 23 12.55 1.93 7.73
CA LYS A 23 11.15 2.35 7.81
C LYS A 23 10.99 3.83 8.16
N SER A 24 11.93 4.41 8.91
CA SER A 24 11.83 5.82 9.34
C SER A 24 12.01 6.77 8.16
N SER A 25 13.05 6.55 7.36
CA SER A 25 13.30 7.34 6.15
C SER A 25 12.21 7.13 5.11
N THR A 26 11.75 5.88 4.93
CA THR A 26 10.66 5.56 3.99
C THR A 26 9.36 6.26 4.35
N LYS A 27 8.98 6.30 5.63
CA LYS A 27 7.81 7.07 6.09
C LYS A 27 7.91 8.55 5.70
N LYS A 28 9.07 9.18 5.88
CA LYS A 28 9.28 10.58 5.48
C LYS A 28 9.12 10.77 3.97
N THR A 29 9.69 9.87 3.16
CA THR A 29 9.55 9.92 1.70
C THR A 29 8.10 9.76 1.25
N LEU A 30 7.36 8.84 1.85
CA LEU A 30 5.94 8.62 1.55
C LEU A 30 5.08 9.81 1.98
N ALA A 31 5.32 10.36 3.18
CA ALA A 31 4.64 11.56 3.66
C ALA A 31 4.87 12.74 2.72
N PHE A 32 6.10 12.94 2.24
CA PHE A 32 6.43 13.97 1.27
C PHE A 32 5.71 13.76 -0.07
N LYS A 33 5.69 12.53 -0.60
CA LYS A 33 5.08 12.23 -1.90
C LYS A 33 3.55 12.32 -1.91
N TYR A 34 2.90 11.85 -0.85
CA TYR A 34 1.46 11.57 -0.87
C TYR A 34 0.65 12.36 0.18
N PHE A 35 1.30 12.86 1.24
CA PHE A 35 0.63 13.49 2.39
C PHE A 35 1.10 14.92 2.63
N ASN A 36 1.57 15.62 1.58
CA ASN A 36 2.01 17.01 1.68
C ASN A 36 3.05 17.24 2.80
N ASN A 37 3.98 16.29 2.96
CA ASN A 37 5.02 16.28 4.00
C ASN A 37 4.49 16.15 5.45
N SER A 38 3.23 15.78 5.63
CA SER A 38 2.62 15.50 6.93
C SER A 38 2.80 14.03 7.31
N ILE A 39 3.60 13.77 8.34
CA ILE A 39 3.79 12.41 8.87
C ILE A 39 2.56 11.96 9.64
N ASP A 40 1.87 12.88 10.32
CA ASP A 40 0.68 12.59 11.12
C ASP A 40 -0.48 12.10 10.25
N ASP A 41 -0.64 12.65 9.04
CA ASP A 41 -1.65 12.20 8.08
C ASP A 41 -1.33 10.81 7.53
N LEU A 42 -0.05 10.52 7.25
CA LEU A 42 0.39 9.17 6.86
C LEU A 42 0.13 8.16 7.99
N ASP A 43 0.46 8.51 9.23
CA ASP A 43 0.28 7.61 10.37
C ASP A 43 -1.21 7.38 10.67
N SER A 44 -2.04 8.41 10.50
CA SER A 44 -3.50 8.30 10.59
C SER A 44 -4.07 7.41 9.47
N TYR A 45 -3.55 7.55 8.25
CA TYR A 45 -3.92 6.71 7.12
C TYR A 45 -3.56 5.24 7.35
N LEU A 46 -2.34 4.95 7.81
CA LEU A 46 -1.88 3.60 8.14
C LEU A 46 -2.68 2.98 9.29
N LYS A 47 -3.05 3.78 10.30
CA LYS A 47 -3.93 3.32 11.39
C LYS A 47 -5.32 2.94 10.89
N ASN A 48 -5.92 3.76 10.04
CA ASN A 48 -7.24 3.45 9.46
C ASN A 48 -7.20 2.20 8.58
N LEU A 49 -6.08 1.96 7.89
CA LEU A 49 -5.88 0.77 7.08
C LEU A 49 -5.85 -0.52 7.92
N ASN A 50 -5.08 -0.54 9.01
CA ASN A 50 -5.01 -1.69 9.93
C ASN A 50 -6.37 -2.01 10.60
N VAL A 51 -7.26 -1.02 10.74
CA VAL A 51 -8.62 -1.25 11.26
C VAL A 51 -9.50 -1.94 10.21
N SER A 52 -9.23 -1.73 8.91
CA SER A 52 -9.96 -2.39 7.81
C SER A 52 -9.51 -3.83 7.52
N ASP A 53 -8.29 -4.21 7.93
CA ASP A 53 -7.74 -5.55 7.69
C ASP A 53 -8.39 -6.66 8.57
N PHE A 54 -9.19 -6.29 9.58
CA PHE A 54 -10.00 -7.27 10.32
C PHE A 54 -11.32 -7.65 9.62
N GLU A 55 -11.73 -6.96 8.54
CA GLU A 55 -13.03 -7.21 7.90
C GLU A 55 -13.00 -7.81 6.49
N SER A 56 -11.83 -8.06 5.87
CA SER A 56 -11.84 -8.74 4.57
C SER A 56 -10.72 -9.75 4.37
N ASN A 57 -11.03 -11.01 4.68
CA ASN A 57 -10.39 -12.18 4.09
C ASN A 57 -10.68 -12.18 2.57
N VAL A 58 -9.94 -11.41 1.78
CA VAL A 58 -10.00 -11.52 0.32
C VAL A 58 -8.95 -12.54 -0.10
N TYR A 59 -9.40 -13.79 -0.23
CA TYR A 59 -8.69 -14.84 -0.93
C TYR A 59 -8.31 -14.33 -2.33
N GLN A 60 -7.03 -14.06 -2.57
CA GLN A 60 -6.53 -13.78 -3.91
C GLN A 60 -6.17 -15.10 -4.57
N GLU A 61 -6.94 -15.49 -5.59
CA GLU A 61 -6.63 -16.67 -6.39
C GLU A 61 -5.29 -16.43 -7.14
N PRO A 62 -4.35 -17.39 -7.12
CA PRO A 62 -3.08 -17.24 -7.80
C PRO A 62 -3.31 -17.00 -9.30
N VAL A 63 -2.81 -15.87 -9.80
CA VAL A 63 -2.85 -15.55 -11.23
C VAL A 63 -2.10 -16.62 -12.02
N LYS A 64 -2.82 -17.35 -12.89
CA LYS A 64 -2.22 -18.35 -13.77
C LYS A 64 -1.20 -17.69 -14.69
N GLN A 65 -0.01 -18.27 -14.72
CA GLN A 65 1.09 -17.86 -15.58
C GLN A 65 0.79 -18.27 -17.04
N LEU A 66 1.07 -17.39 -18.00
CA LEU A 66 0.89 -17.69 -19.43
C LEU A 66 1.95 -18.71 -19.86
N GLU A 67 1.51 -19.89 -20.29
CA GLU A 67 2.38 -20.88 -20.93
C GLU A 67 2.59 -20.52 -22.41
N PHE A 68 3.84 -20.50 -22.84
CA PHE A 68 4.17 -20.38 -24.25
C PHE A 68 4.09 -21.76 -24.91
N SER A 69 3.23 -21.88 -25.93
CA SER A 69 3.25 -23.02 -26.83
C SER A 69 4.35 -22.83 -27.87
N PHE A 70 5.30 -23.76 -27.90
CA PHE A 70 6.30 -23.91 -28.96
C PHE A 70 5.80 -24.90 -30.01
#